data_AF-A0A1A0WXJ3-F1
#
_entry.id   AF-A0A1A0WXJ3-F1
#
_cell.length_a   1.000
_cell.length_b   1.000
_cell.length_c   1.000
_cell.angle_alpha   90.00
_cell.angle_beta   90.00
_cell.angle_gamma   90.00
#
_symmetry.space_group_name_H-M   'P 1'
#
loop_
_entity.id
_entity.type
_entity.pdbx_description
1 polymer ?
#
loop_
_entity_poly.entity_id
_entity_poly.type
_entity_poly.pdbx_seq_one_letter_code
_entity_poly.pdbx_strand_id
1 'polypeptide(L)'
;MSSSRNAVDKWASKQGFGPVRKFEGTKTKIGGDPAATHAGFYLLMFKGDSYYLGESINLRSRMGGHSSFWGNEIEEVRFIRENLSKQQLQAVERLLIHELNRTVPNRCRNKTHAAVSFGTDKLEEFLDPAEQLRWLSAPAEFNMSDHSDLKAMNEAQAIKYKTAATRYADHSAEPATTQLLRNYLTNCVPVPKQTEFHGWNVSTGTYGGRRLLCVCVGRMETFVVFRDLHGFVNVRKSSILNGAMTQRAFARLHPDVAVTTVSYDDSGADTLLLKAKTPKAFSRLMSDPRVLDAAAQLVLDVMRKHPSVYTRYHCPQVVERAFPDVRRASSDEIDRLDAIETLQTIATQPVGGQCAEASTSQTRELLPDVVTEEVPDDVDIAWFVNAGPIASKRNTLEDFVTKGEWRMDPSARFEGHVQAMLQGERIAVRKRRNATDGVPFATRGNKVSVMDILLTGIITKNPGDGCSVKVRWDPQNKPRRWYLYTNQDPVWAVPHGLAPHNDELVAFTFDGGQQNIDSWRNRPFWRDRFGD
;
A
#
# COMPACT_ATOMS: atom_id res chain seq x y z
N MET A 1 15.70 -5.27 -44.08
CA MET A 1 15.79 -5.75 -42.68
C MET A 1 16.92 -5.08 -41.87
N SER A 2 17.33 -3.83 -42.11
CA SER A 2 18.65 -3.36 -41.60
C SER A 2 18.74 -1.97 -40.93
N SER A 3 17.64 -1.23 -40.71
CA SER A 3 17.72 0.15 -40.14
C SER A 3 17.58 0.17 -38.61
N SER A 4 16.54 -0.47 -38.07
CA SER A 4 16.23 -0.57 -36.64
C SER A 4 17.27 -1.33 -35.84
N ARG A 5 17.67 -2.52 -36.30
CA ARG A 5 18.65 -3.34 -35.58
C ARG A 5 20.01 -2.65 -35.47
N ASN A 6 20.46 -2.01 -36.54
CA ASN A 6 21.70 -1.23 -36.55
C ASN A 6 21.61 -0.03 -35.60
N ALA A 7 20.46 0.67 -35.56
CA ALA A 7 20.22 1.75 -34.60
C ALA A 7 20.28 1.26 -33.14
N VAL A 8 19.66 0.11 -32.83
CA VAL A 8 19.73 -0.50 -31.49
C VAL A 8 21.14 -0.94 -31.16
N ASP A 9 21.88 -1.54 -32.09
CA ASP A 9 23.25 -1.99 -31.82
C ASP A 9 24.20 -0.81 -31.58
N LYS A 10 24.03 0.30 -32.31
CA LYS A 10 24.77 1.54 -32.07
C LYS A 10 24.41 2.17 -30.73
N TRP A 11 23.11 2.24 -30.41
CA TRP A 11 22.63 2.76 -29.12
C TRP A 11 23.12 1.90 -27.95
N ALA A 12 22.96 0.59 -28.02
CA ALA A 12 23.35 -0.33 -26.96
C ALA A 12 24.86 -0.27 -26.70
N SER A 13 25.67 -0.18 -27.75
CA SER A 13 27.13 -0.02 -27.61
C SER A 13 27.49 1.32 -26.97
N LYS A 14 26.78 2.40 -27.31
CA LYS A 14 26.95 3.71 -26.67
C LYS A 14 26.59 3.68 -25.17
N GLN A 15 25.56 2.92 -24.80
CA GLN A 15 25.13 2.76 -23.41
C GLN A 15 25.96 1.74 -22.61
N GLY A 16 26.97 1.11 -23.23
CA GLY A 16 27.88 0.17 -22.55
C GLY A 16 27.41 -1.28 -22.53
N PHE A 17 26.35 -1.65 -23.27
CA PHE A 17 25.97 -3.05 -23.42
C PHE A 17 27.09 -3.83 -24.11
N GLY A 18 27.51 -4.93 -23.49
CA GLY A 18 28.50 -5.85 -24.03
C GLY A 18 28.07 -6.53 -25.34
N PRO A 19 28.90 -7.43 -25.89
CA PRO A 19 28.65 -8.06 -27.18
C PRO A 19 27.35 -8.89 -27.18
N VAL A 20 26.76 -9.06 -28.35
CA VAL A 20 25.59 -9.91 -28.59
C VAL A 20 25.92 -11.36 -28.20
N ARG A 21 24.97 -12.01 -27.51
CA ARG A 21 25.03 -13.40 -27.10
C ARG A 21 23.75 -14.11 -27.53
N LYS A 22 23.86 -15.38 -27.89
CA LYS A 22 22.69 -16.24 -28.08
C LYS A 22 21.96 -16.44 -26.75
N PHE A 23 20.64 -16.36 -26.77
CA PHE A 23 19.82 -16.63 -25.59
C PHE A 23 19.65 -18.14 -25.38
N GLU A 24 20.00 -18.63 -24.19
CA GLU A 24 19.96 -20.05 -23.80
C GLU A 24 19.40 -20.23 -22.37
N GLY A 25 18.48 -19.34 -21.96
CA GLY A 25 17.92 -19.32 -20.60
C GLY A 25 19.00 -19.20 -19.52
N THR A 26 18.99 -20.07 -18.51
CA THR A 26 20.00 -20.06 -17.42
C THR A 26 21.43 -20.35 -17.89
N LYS A 27 21.60 -20.96 -19.08
CA LYS A 27 22.91 -21.26 -19.69
C LYS A 27 23.47 -20.09 -20.50
N THR A 28 22.70 -19.02 -20.69
CA THR A 28 23.13 -17.81 -21.38
C THR A 28 24.44 -17.29 -20.78
N LYS A 29 25.45 -17.07 -21.63
CA LYS A 29 26.77 -16.56 -21.21
C LYS A 29 26.71 -15.06 -20.89
N ILE A 30 26.54 -14.74 -19.61
CA ILE A 30 26.52 -13.35 -19.10
C ILE A 30 27.91 -12.69 -19.13
N GLY A 31 28.98 -13.50 -19.11
CA GLY A 31 30.37 -13.05 -19.06
C GLY A 31 30.83 -12.69 -17.63
N GLY A 32 32.14 -12.78 -17.39
CA GLY A 32 32.72 -12.72 -16.04
C GLY A 32 32.82 -14.09 -15.38
N ASP A 33 33.07 -14.10 -14.08
CA ASP A 33 33.15 -15.32 -13.28
C ASP A 33 31.81 -16.08 -13.30
N PRO A 34 31.77 -17.32 -13.82
CA PRO A 34 30.55 -18.13 -13.85
C PRO A 34 29.97 -18.45 -12.47
N ALA A 35 30.80 -18.49 -11.42
CA ALA A 35 30.39 -18.80 -10.06
C ALA A 35 29.79 -17.59 -9.32
N ALA A 36 30.06 -16.37 -9.79
CA ALA A 36 29.57 -15.14 -9.18
C ALA A 36 28.16 -14.76 -9.66
N THR A 37 27.38 -14.14 -8.78
CA THR A 37 26.12 -13.50 -9.15
C THR A 37 26.40 -12.12 -9.70
N HIS A 38 25.93 -11.84 -10.92
CA HIS A 38 26.10 -10.55 -11.57
C HIS A 38 24.79 -9.76 -11.57
N ALA A 39 24.84 -8.52 -11.09
CA ALA A 39 23.77 -7.54 -11.20
C ALA A 39 23.98 -6.65 -12.44
N GLY A 40 22.92 -5.97 -12.88
CA GLY A 40 22.97 -4.97 -13.95
C GLY A 40 21.76 -5.03 -14.87
N PHE A 41 21.98 -4.73 -16.15
CA PHE A 41 20.94 -4.57 -17.16
C PHE A 41 21.07 -5.62 -18.27
N TYR A 42 19.95 -5.94 -18.90
CA TYR A 42 19.92 -6.83 -20.05
C TYR A 42 18.99 -6.29 -21.14
N LEU A 43 19.36 -6.53 -22.39
CA LEU A 43 18.58 -6.21 -23.57
C LEU A 43 18.29 -7.50 -24.33
N LEU A 44 17.06 -7.97 -24.27
CA LEU A 44 16.56 -9.10 -25.05
C LEU A 44 16.18 -8.64 -26.45
N MET A 45 16.53 -9.44 -27.44
CA MET A 45 16.25 -9.22 -28.85
C MET A 45 15.47 -10.43 -29.37
N PHE A 46 14.28 -10.17 -29.89
CA PHE A 46 13.32 -11.20 -30.27
C PHE A 46 13.32 -11.43 -31.78
N LYS A 47 12.88 -12.62 -32.17
CA LYS A 47 12.51 -12.94 -33.55
C LYS A 47 11.43 -11.94 -34.01
N GLY A 48 11.70 -11.23 -35.10
CA GLY A 48 10.79 -10.19 -35.61
C GLY A 48 11.14 -8.76 -35.16
N ASP A 49 12.39 -8.48 -34.75
CA ASP A 49 12.94 -7.12 -34.62
C ASP A 49 12.21 -6.26 -33.55
N SER A 50 11.91 -6.92 -32.42
CA SER A 50 11.39 -6.28 -31.19
C SER A 50 12.31 -6.56 -30.00
N TYR A 51 12.22 -5.73 -28.97
CA TYR A 51 13.23 -5.61 -27.93
C TYR A 51 12.62 -5.57 -26.53
N TYR A 52 13.31 -6.07 -25.51
CA TYR A 52 12.92 -5.85 -24.11
C TYR A 52 14.16 -5.52 -23.28
N LEU A 53 14.14 -4.42 -22.57
CA LEU A 53 15.21 -4.03 -21.66
C LEU A 53 14.77 -4.26 -20.22
N GLY A 54 15.62 -4.85 -19.39
CA GLY A 54 15.31 -4.97 -17.97
C GLY A 54 16.52 -4.88 -17.07
N GLU A 55 16.28 -4.74 -15.77
CA GLU A 55 17.31 -4.84 -14.74
C GLU A 55 17.18 -6.10 -13.88
N SER A 56 18.29 -6.50 -13.27
CA SER A 56 18.27 -7.50 -12.22
C SER A 56 19.49 -7.39 -11.31
N ILE A 57 19.29 -7.69 -10.03
CA ILE A 57 20.36 -8.00 -9.09
C ILE A 57 20.96 -9.41 -9.31
N ASN A 58 20.32 -10.25 -10.14
CA ASN A 58 20.80 -11.57 -10.54
C ASN A 58 20.42 -11.90 -11.99
N LEU A 59 21.29 -11.54 -12.93
CA LEU A 59 21.05 -11.72 -14.35
C LEU A 59 20.85 -13.20 -14.75
N ARG A 60 21.55 -14.15 -14.11
CA ARG A 60 21.46 -15.59 -14.43
C ARG A 60 20.09 -16.15 -14.13
N SER A 61 19.60 -15.91 -12.92
CA SER A 61 18.25 -16.32 -12.52
C SER A 61 17.20 -15.66 -13.41
N ARG A 62 17.40 -14.37 -13.73
CA ARG A 62 16.47 -13.62 -14.58
C ARG A 62 16.37 -14.16 -16.01
N MET A 63 17.47 -14.59 -16.62
CA MET A 63 17.43 -15.23 -17.94
C MET A 63 16.67 -16.56 -17.90
N GLY A 64 16.79 -17.32 -16.80
CA GLY A 64 15.95 -18.50 -16.56
C GLY A 64 14.46 -18.18 -16.56
N GLY A 65 14.04 -17.15 -15.83
CA GLY A 65 12.64 -16.71 -15.78
C GLY A 65 12.09 -16.28 -17.14
N HIS A 66 12.87 -15.54 -17.94
CA HIS A 66 12.47 -15.18 -19.30
C HIS A 66 12.38 -16.39 -20.23
N SER A 67 13.23 -17.40 -20.04
CA SER A 67 13.19 -18.63 -20.83
C SER A 67 11.87 -19.39 -20.64
N SER A 68 11.31 -19.37 -19.43
CA SER A 68 10.03 -20.02 -19.14
C SER A 68 8.83 -19.32 -19.77
N PHE A 69 8.94 -18.01 -20.05
CA PHE A 69 7.83 -17.21 -20.55
C PHE A 69 7.92 -16.89 -22.05
N TRP A 70 9.11 -16.51 -22.53
CA TRP A 70 9.37 -16.10 -23.92
C TRP A 70 10.50 -16.88 -24.59
N GLY A 71 10.99 -17.99 -24.00
CA GLY A 71 12.23 -18.64 -24.43
C GLY A 71 12.32 -19.01 -25.92
N ASN A 72 11.19 -19.32 -26.57
CA ASN A 72 11.13 -19.66 -27.99
C ASN A 72 11.16 -18.44 -28.92
N GLU A 73 10.87 -17.25 -28.40
CA GLU A 73 10.80 -16.00 -29.14
C GLU A 73 12.07 -15.15 -29.02
N ILE A 74 12.82 -15.30 -27.92
CA ILE A 74 14.07 -14.56 -27.71
C ILE A 74 15.17 -15.22 -28.55
N GLU A 75 15.85 -14.43 -29.38
CA GLU A 75 16.95 -14.90 -30.22
C GLU A 75 18.30 -14.63 -29.55
N GLU A 76 18.46 -13.42 -29.05
CA GLU A 76 19.74 -12.91 -28.57
C GLU A 76 19.56 -12.01 -27.34
N VAL A 77 20.66 -11.76 -26.63
CA VAL A 77 20.70 -10.86 -25.49
C VAL A 77 22.05 -10.14 -25.38
N ARG A 78 22.03 -8.92 -24.85
CA ARG A 78 23.22 -8.16 -24.42
C ARG A 78 23.09 -7.80 -22.94
N PHE A 79 24.23 -7.57 -22.27
CA PHE A 79 24.27 -7.25 -20.85
C PHE A 79 25.14 -6.02 -20.55
N ILE A 80 24.75 -5.25 -19.54
CA ILE A 80 25.62 -4.39 -18.75
C ILE A 80 25.73 -5.04 -17.38
N ARG A 81 26.96 -5.23 -16.89
CA ARG A 81 27.18 -5.75 -15.53
C ARG A 81 27.57 -4.59 -14.65
N GLU A 82 26.75 -4.29 -13.67
CA GLU A 82 26.95 -3.16 -12.77
C GLU A 82 26.33 -3.49 -11.42
N ASN A 83 27.15 -3.40 -10.36
CA ASN A 83 26.72 -3.70 -9.00
C ASN A 83 26.12 -2.44 -8.37
N LEU A 84 24.84 -2.24 -8.61
CA LEU A 84 24.03 -1.15 -8.05
C LEU A 84 22.92 -1.69 -7.16
N SER A 85 22.40 -0.87 -6.24
CA SER A 85 21.21 -1.22 -5.47
C SER A 85 19.99 -1.36 -6.37
N LYS A 86 18.93 -2.05 -5.93
CA LYS A 86 17.72 -2.26 -6.73
C LYS A 86 17.08 -0.94 -7.16
N GLN A 87 17.04 0.04 -6.27
CA GLN A 87 16.50 1.37 -6.55
C GLN A 87 17.34 2.13 -7.58
N GLN A 88 18.66 2.00 -7.52
CA GLN A 88 19.58 2.59 -8.50
C GLN A 88 19.46 1.92 -9.87
N LEU A 89 19.37 0.58 -9.90
CA LEU A 89 19.07 -0.17 -11.12
C LEU A 89 17.75 0.29 -11.74
N GLN A 90 16.66 0.39 -10.97
CA GLN A 90 15.37 0.87 -11.49
C GLN A 90 15.44 2.31 -12.01
N ALA A 91 16.21 3.19 -11.34
CA ALA A 91 16.40 4.56 -11.82
C ALA A 91 17.07 4.61 -13.20
N VAL A 92 18.15 3.83 -13.40
CA VAL A 92 18.90 3.78 -14.66
C VAL A 92 18.13 3.00 -15.74
N GLU A 93 17.44 1.92 -15.39
CA GLU A 93 16.59 1.13 -16.28
C GLU A 93 15.51 2.01 -16.94
N ARG A 94 14.85 2.88 -16.16
CA ARG A 94 13.85 3.82 -16.68
C ARG A 94 14.42 4.76 -17.73
N LEU A 95 15.64 5.26 -17.53
CA LEU A 95 16.33 6.12 -18.49
C LEU A 95 16.68 5.34 -19.77
N LEU A 96 17.22 4.12 -19.62
CA LEU A 96 17.57 3.26 -20.75
C LEU A 96 16.36 2.82 -21.56
N ILE A 97 15.23 2.48 -20.93
CA ILE A 97 13.96 2.16 -21.61
C ILE A 97 13.46 3.38 -22.38
N HIS A 98 13.52 4.57 -21.79
CA HIS A 98 13.09 5.81 -22.44
C HIS A 98 13.92 6.09 -23.71
N GLU A 99 15.25 5.97 -23.62
CA GLU A 99 16.13 6.17 -24.77
C GLU A 99 15.98 5.08 -25.84
N LEU A 100 15.80 3.81 -25.44
CA LEU A 100 15.56 2.70 -26.36
C LEU A 100 14.25 2.92 -27.13
N ASN A 101 13.19 3.36 -26.44
CA ASN A 101 11.91 3.71 -27.08
C ASN A 101 12.03 4.87 -28.08
N ARG A 102 12.93 5.82 -27.86
CA ARG A 102 13.23 6.88 -28.84
C ARG A 102 14.03 6.38 -30.04
N THR A 103 14.90 5.40 -29.81
CA THR A 103 15.74 4.78 -30.85
C THR A 103 14.92 3.87 -31.77
N VAL A 104 13.98 3.10 -31.20
CA VAL A 104 13.08 2.20 -31.93
C VAL A 104 11.63 2.30 -31.42
N PRO A 105 10.90 3.37 -31.83
CA PRO A 105 9.52 3.57 -31.41
C PRO A 105 8.62 2.38 -31.73
N ASN A 106 7.72 2.03 -30.80
CA ASN A 106 6.74 0.94 -30.92
C ASN A 106 7.32 -0.47 -31.13
N ARG A 107 8.62 -0.67 -30.90
CA ARG A 107 9.29 -1.98 -31.03
C ARG A 107 9.87 -2.50 -29.71
N CYS A 108 9.72 -1.74 -28.64
CA CYS A 108 10.05 -2.18 -27.29
C CYS A 108 8.83 -2.89 -26.67
N ARG A 109 8.99 -4.16 -26.31
CA ARG A 109 8.01 -5.02 -25.63
C ARG A 109 7.91 -4.73 -24.14
N ASN A 110 8.73 -3.85 -23.59
CA ASN A 110 8.52 -3.32 -22.25
C ASN A 110 7.10 -2.76 -22.21
N LYS A 111 6.19 -3.56 -21.63
CA LYS A 111 4.95 -3.02 -21.11
C LYS A 111 5.40 -2.04 -20.05
N THR A 112 5.40 -0.76 -20.37
CA THR A 112 5.44 0.28 -19.35
C THR A 112 4.45 -0.18 -18.27
N HIS A 113 4.85 -0.26 -17.01
CA HIS A 113 3.95 -0.66 -15.91
C HIS A 113 2.62 0.12 -15.91
N ALA A 114 2.59 1.23 -16.64
CA ALA A 114 1.46 1.93 -17.22
C ALA A 114 0.68 1.15 -18.32
N ALA A 115 -0.08 0.10 -17.96
CA ALA A 115 -1.41 -0.20 -18.51
C ALA A 115 -1.95 -1.55 -18.00
N VAL A 116 -3.02 -1.48 -17.19
CA VAL A 116 -3.95 -2.57 -16.84
C VAL A 116 -3.37 -3.71 -15.99
N SER A 117 -3.54 -3.62 -14.67
CA SER A 117 -3.43 -4.76 -13.76
C SER A 117 -4.64 -5.68 -13.95
N PHE A 118 -4.46 -6.84 -14.58
CA PHE A 118 -5.41 -7.95 -14.51
C PHE A 118 -5.16 -8.72 -13.19
N GLY A 119 -6.20 -8.92 -12.37
CA GLY A 119 -6.21 -10.08 -11.47
C GLY A 119 -7.00 -10.02 -10.15
N THR A 120 -7.41 -8.87 -9.63
CA THR A 120 -8.38 -8.78 -8.51
C THR A 120 -8.80 -7.33 -8.36
N ASP A 121 -10.09 -7.05 -8.53
CA ASP A 121 -10.65 -5.74 -8.23
C ASP A 121 -10.67 -5.56 -6.70
N LYS A 122 -9.85 -4.65 -6.19
CA LYS A 122 -9.76 -4.38 -4.74
C LYS A 122 -10.93 -3.56 -4.19
N LEU A 123 -11.80 -3.04 -5.06
CA LEU A 123 -12.99 -2.32 -4.66
C LEU A 123 -14.19 -3.26 -4.45
N GLU A 124 -14.13 -4.51 -4.91
CA GLU A 124 -15.20 -5.52 -4.71
C GLU A 124 -15.55 -5.78 -3.24
N GLU A 125 -14.67 -5.45 -2.29
CA GLU A 125 -14.95 -5.52 -0.85
C GLU A 125 -15.98 -4.46 -0.40
N PHE A 126 -16.12 -3.36 -1.14
CA PHE A 126 -16.99 -2.23 -0.79
C PHE A 126 -18.15 -2.05 -1.77
N LEU A 127 -17.89 -2.31 -3.06
CA LEU A 127 -18.86 -2.16 -4.14
C LEU A 127 -18.72 -3.33 -5.10
N ASP A 128 -19.78 -4.12 -5.26
CA ASP A 128 -19.82 -5.18 -6.25
C ASP A 128 -19.72 -4.59 -7.70
N PRO A 129 -19.43 -5.41 -8.72
CA PRO A 129 -19.29 -4.90 -10.09
C PRO A 129 -20.53 -4.16 -10.63
N ALA A 130 -21.74 -4.52 -10.20
CA ALA A 130 -22.96 -3.84 -10.61
C ALA A 130 -23.14 -2.51 -9.88
N GLU A 131 -22.79 -2.44 -8.60
CA GLU A 131 -22.74 -1.22 -7.80
C GLU A 131 -21.72 -0.23 -8.36
N GLN A 132 -20.53 -0.68 -8.75
CA GLN A 132 -19.52 0.17 -9.37
C GLN A 132 -20.01 0.79 -10.68
N LEU A 133 -20.78 0.04 -11.50
CA LEU A 133 -21.39 0.57 -12.71
C LEU A 133 -22.49 1.60 -12.40
N ARG A 134 -23.33 1.33 -11.40
CA ARG A 134 -24.34 2.31 -10.93
C ARG A 134 -23.68 3.57 -10.40
N TRP A 135 -22.66 3.42 -9.56
CA TRP A 135 -21.88 4.55 -9.02
C TRP A 135 -21.28 5.38 -10.15
N LEU A 136 -20.63 4.74 -11.13
CA LEU A 136 -20.01 5.46 -12.25
C LEU A 136 -21.04 6.24 -13.10
N SER A 137 -22.29 5.78 -13.15
CA SER A 137 -23.36 6.46 -13.90
C SER A 137 -23.89 7.72 -13.20
N ALA A 138 -23.83 7.77 -11.86
CA ALA A 138 -24.28 8.91 -11.06
C ALA A 138 -23.52 8.98 -9.72
N PRO A 139 -22.23 9.38 -9.71
CA PRO A 139 -21.38 9.28 -8.52
C PRO A 139 -21.91 10.06 -7.31
N ALA A 140 -22.39 11.28 -7.55
CA ALA A 140 -22.91 12.14 -6.49
C ALA A 140 -24.19 11.57 -5.88
N GLU A 141 -25.15 11.14 -6.69
CA GLU A 141 -26.41 10.57 -6.23
C GLU A 141 -26.16 9.30 -5.41
N PHE A 142 -25.28 8.42 -5.89
CA PHE A 142 -24.91 7.20 -5.19
C PHE A 142 -24.22 7.49 -3.85
N ASN A 143 -23.28 8.43 -3.82
CA ASN A 143 -22.58 8.79 -2.59
C ASN A 143 -23.48 9.56 -1.59
N MET A 144 -24.51 10.26 -2.05
CA MET A 144 -25.49 10.93 -1.18
C MET A 144 -26.47 9.96 -0.52
N SER A 145 -26.72 8.80 -1.14
CA SER A 145 -27.52 7.73 -0.53
C SER A 145 -26.73 6.83 0.42
N ASP A 146 -25.41 6.99 0.49
CA ASP A 146 -24.58 6.30 1.49
C ASP A 146 -24.81 6.92 2.88
N HIS A 147 -25.44 6.16 3.78
CA HIS A 147 -25.70 6.57 5.16
C HIS A 147 -24.63 6.07 6.15
N SER A 148 -23.52 5.50 5.66
CA SER A 148 -22.45 5.00 6.53
C SER A 148 -21.81 6.11 7.36
N ASP A 149 -21.41 5.78 8.59
CA ASP A 149 -20.60 6.67 9.41
C ASP A 149 -19.16 6.78 8.87
N LEU A 150 -18.44 7.80 9.34
CA LEU A 150 -17.00 7.89 9.12
C LEU A 150 -16.28 6.80 9.90
N LYS A 151 -15.14 6.31 9.39
CA LYS A 151 -14.39 5.26 10.06
C LYS A 151 -13.96 5.69 11.46
N ALA A 152 -14.08 4.80 12.44
CA ALA A 152 -13.70 5.08 13.81
C ALA A 152 -12.28 5.64 13.93
N MET A 153 -12.06 6.49 14.91
CA MET A 153 -10.73 6.98 15.25
C MET A 153 -10.53 6.91 16.77
N ASN A 154 -9.39 6.38 17.19
CA ASN A 154 -9.03 6.40 18.61
C ASN A 154 -8.42 7.75 19.01
N GLU A 155 -8.34 8.01 20.32
CA GLU A 155 -7.86 9.30 20.84
C GLU A 155 -6.41 9.61 20.42
N ALA A 156 -5.54 8.59 20.34
CA ALA A 156 -4.17 8.75 19.86
C ALA A 156 -4.11 9.19 18.38
N GLN A 157 -4.91 8.58 17.51
CA GLN A 157 -5.06 9.01 16.11
C GLN A 157 -5.66 10.42 16.00
N ALA A 158 -6.60 10.78 16.88
CA ALA A 158 -7.17 12.12 16.91
C ALA A 158 -6.13 13.17 17.31
N ILE A 159 -5.28 12.87 18.30
CA ILE A 159 -4.14 13.71 18.69
C ILE A 159 -3.15 13.80 17.53
N LYS A 160 -2.91 12.68 16.83
CA LYS A 160 -1.91 12.59 15.78
C LYS A 160 -2.03 13.63 14.68
N TYR A 161 -3.25 13.70 14.16
CA TYR A 161 -3.54 14.57 13.05
C TYR A 161 -3.96 15.97 13.52
N LYS A 162 -4.03 16.20 14.85
CA LYS A 162 -4.48 17.46 15.45
C LYS A 162 -3.67 18.66 14.98
N THR A 163 -2.34 18.59 14.99
CA THR A 163 -1.52 19.74 14.55
C THR A 163 -1.75 20.09 13.08
N ALA A 164 -1.82 19.07 12.21
CA ALA A 164 -2.07 19.27 10.78
C ALA A 164 -3.51 19.78 10.53
N ALA A 165 -4.48 19.26 11.28
CA ALA A 165 -5.88 19.68 11.23
C ALA A 165 -6.10 21.09 11.78
N THR A 166 -5.44 21.47 12.88
CA THR A 166 -5.48 22.83 13.44
C THR A 166 -4.89 23.83 12.47
N ARG A 167 -3.69 23.55 11.92
CA ARG A 167 -3.08 24.43 10.90
C ARG A 167 -3.95 24.59 9.65
N TYR A 168 -4.66 23.53 9.27
CA TYR A 168 -5.63 23.59 8.20
C TYR A 168 -6.84 24.45 8.58
N ALA A 169 -7.42 24.22 9.77
CA ALA A 169 -8.58 24.94 10.30
C ALA A 169 -8.34 26.43 10.50
N ASP A 170 -7.13 26.80 10.94
CA ASP A 170 -6.74 28.19 11.17
C ASP A 170 -6.48 28.96 9.87
N HIS A 171 -6.40 28.26 8.72
CA HIS A 171 -6.14 28.90 7.45
C HIS A 171 -7.40 29.60 6.93
N SER A 172 -7.29 30.87 6.54
CA SER A 172 -8.43 31.68 6.04
C SER A 172 -9.16 31.07 4.83
N ALA A 173 -8.42 30.30 4.03
CA ALA A 173 -8.96 29.61 2.87
C ALA A 173 -9.67 28.27 3.19
N GLU A 174 -9.70 27.84 4.45
CA GLU A 174 -10.25 26.54 4.85
C GLU A 174 -11.70 26.31 4.39
N PRO A 175 -12.66 27.23 4.59
CA PRO A 175 -14.06 26.93 4.26
C PRO A 175 -14.25 26.62 2.76
N ALA A 176 -13.61 27.42 1.90
CA ALA A 176 -13.63 27.20 0.46
C ALA A 176 -12.90 25.92 0.05
N THR A 177 -11.80 25.61 0.73
CA THR A 177 -10.99 24.41 0.48
C THR A 177 -11.74 23.14 0.87
N THR A 178 -12.40 23.14 2.03
CA THR A 178 -13.24 22.05 2.53
C THR A 178 -14.45 21.83 1.62
N GLN A 179 -15.05 22.90 1.08
CA GLN A 179 -16.13 22.78 0.11
C GLN A 179 -15.66 22.13 -1.20
N LEU A 180 -14.48 22.49 -1.70
CA LEU A 180 -13.90 21.85 -2.88
C LEU A 180 -13.57 20.38 -2.63
N LEU A 181 -13.05 20.05 -1.44
CA LEU A 181 -12.81 18.66 -1.04
C LEU A 181 -14.11 17.87 -0.98
N ARG A 182 -15.16 18.38 -0.31
CA ARG A 182 -16.49 17.73 -0.26
C ARG A 182 -16.98 17.45 -1.68
N ASN A 183 -16.97 18.45 -2.54
CA ASN A 183 -17.40 18.30 -3.93
C ASN A 183 -16.59 17.23 -4.68
N TYR A 184 -15.27 17.18 -4.49
CA TYR A 184 -14.43 16.14 -5.08
C TYR A 184 -14.74 14.74 -4.54
N LEU A 185 -14.86 14.57 -3.22
CA LEU A 185 -15.17 13.28 -2.61
C LEU A 185 -16.55 12.77 -3.05
N THR A 186 -17.56 13.64 -3.04
CA THR A 186 -18.93 13.31 -3.44
C THR A 186 -19.01 12.88 -4.91
N ASN A 187 -18.27 13.52 -5.82
CA ASN A 187 -18.39 13.26 -7.25
C ASN A 187 -17.36 12.28 -7.81
N CYS A 188 -16.22 12.07 -7.15
CA CYS A 188 -15.09 11.39 -7.77
C CYS A 188 -14.59 10.17 -7.00
N VAL A 189 -14.90 10.03 -5.71
CA VAL A 189 -14.41 8.90 -4.89
C VAL A 189 -15.56 7.92 -4.62
N PRO A 190 -15.45 6.63 -4.99
CA PRO A 190 -16.45 5.62 -4.66
C PRO A 190 -16.64 5.46 -3.14
N VAL A 191 -17.87 5.66 -2.67
CA VAL A 191 -18.30 5.53 -1.25
C VAL A 191 -17.23 6.03 -0.27
N PRO A 192 -16.92 7.35 -0.28
CA PRO A 192 -15.70 7.88 0.33
C PRO A 192 -15.62 7.65 1.84
N LYS A 193 -16.77 7.59 2.53
CA LYS A 193 -16.86 7.30 3.96
C LYS A 193 -16.48 5.85 4.27
N GLN A 194 -16.92 4.91 3.44
CA GLN A 194 -16.61 3.50 3.59
C GLN A 194 -15.19 3.16 3.14
N THR A 195 -14.67 3.83 2.10
CA THR A 195 -13.33 3.58 1.52
C THR A 195 -12.22 4.44 2.12
N GLU A 196 -12.52 5.26 3.12
CA GLU A 196 -11.54 5.99 3.93
C GLU A 196 -10.50 5.01 4.49
N PHE A 197 -9.21 5.39 4.46
CA PHE A 197 -8.04 4.54 4.78
C PHE A 197 -7.81 3.32 3.88
N HIS A 198 -8.67 3.04 2.91
CA HIS A 198 -8.45 1.96 1.96
C HIS A 198 -7.97 2.50 0.61
N GLY A 199 -8.86 3.08 -0.19
CA GLY A 199 -8.55 3.45 -1.58
C GLY A 199 -7.93 4.84 -1.74
N TRP A 200 -8.05 5.70 -0.72
CA TRP A 200 -7.66 7.10 -0.82
C TRP A 200 -7.18 7.68 0.53
N ASN A 201 -6.50 8.83 0.47
CA ASN A 201 -6.27 9.67 1.64
C ASN A 201 -6.27 11.16 1.31
N VAL A 202 -6.38 12.00 2.34
CA VAL A 202 -6.18 13.44 2.25
C VAL A 202 -5.08 13.87 3.23
N SER A 203 -4.11 14.64 2.76
CA SER A 203 -3.03 15.21 3.57
C SER A 203 -3.08 16.73 3.52
N THR A 204 -2.56 17.41 4.56
CA THR A 204 -2.48 18.88 4.61
C THR A 204 -1.04 19.35 4.79
N GLY A 205 -0.74 20.59 4.37
CA GLY A 205 0.58 21.20 4.58
C GLY A 205 1.74 20.55 3.82
N THR A 206 1.47 19.75 2.78
CA THR A 206 2.49 19.01 2.02
C THR A 206 3.29 19.92 1.08
N TYR A 207 4.39 19.38 0.52
CA TYR A 207 5.26 20.07 -0.43
C TYR A 207 5.89 21.37 0.14
N GLY A 208 6.42 21.26 1.37
CA GLY A 208 6.99 22.39 2.11
C GLY A 208 5.94 23.40 2.57
N GLY A 209 4.73 22.96 2.88
CA GLY A 209 3.64 23.84 3.30
C GLY A 209 2.99 24.66 2.19
N ARG A 210 3.28 24.38 0.92
CA ARG A 210 2.65 25.08 -0.22
C ARG A 210 1.24 24.59 -0.53
N ARG A 211 0.99 23.31 -0.28
CA ARG A 211 -0.32 22.69 -0.49
C ARG A 211 -1.13 22.83 0.79
N LEU A 212 -2.34 23.34 0.66
CA LEU A 212 -3.28 23.37 1.76
C LEU A 212 -3.90 21.98 1.96
N LEU A 213 -4.25 21.30 0.86
CA LEU A 213 -4.69 19.91 0.87
C LEU A 213 -4.16 19.13 -0.36
N CYS A 214 -4.01 17.81 -0.21
CA CYS A 214 -3.69 16.88 -1.30
C CYS A 214 -4.41 15.55 -1.07
N VAL A 215 -5.30 15.18 -1.99
CA VAL A 215 -5.91 13.86 -2.05
C VAL A 215 -5.09 12.94 -2.93
N CYS A 216 -4.77 11.76 -2.41
CA CYS A 216 -4.08 10.71 -3.14
C CYS A 216 -4.93 9.44 -3.21
N VAL A 217 -5.00 8.84 -4.39
CA VAL A 217 -5.65 7.54 -4.64
C VAL A 217 -4.59 6.59 -5.18
N GLY A 218 -4.47 5.41 -4.60
CA GLY A 218 -3.35 4.51 -4.89
C GLY A 218 -2.00 5.18 -4.57
N ARG A 219 -1.20 5.47 -5.60
CA ARG A 219 0.09 6.17 -5.54
C ARG A 219 0.07 7.53 -6.26
N MET A 220 -1.11 7.99 -6.68
CA MET A 220 -1.27 9.20 -7.48
C MET A 220 -1.95 10.32 -6.69
N GLU A 221 -1.39 11.53 -6.78
CA GLU A 221 -2.07 12.75 -6.36
C GLU A 221 -3.22 13.02 -7.33
N THR A 222 -4.47 12.90 -6.91
CA THR A 222 -5.61 13.02 -7.83
C THR A 222 -6.25 14.40 -7.78
N PHE A 223 -6.16 15.08 -6.63
CA PHE A 223 -6.75 16.39 -6.41
C PHE A 223 -5.93 17.18 -5.39
N VAL A 224 -5.52 18.39 -5.75
CA VAL A 224 -4.62 19.23 -4.94
C VAL A 224 -5.09 20.67 -4.91
N VAL A 225 -5.05 21.28 -3.73
CA VAL A 225 -5.38 22.69 -3.50
C VAL A 225 -4.21 23.38 -2.81
N PHE A 226 -3.74 24.48 -3.39
CA PHE A 226 -2.70 25.33 -2.82
C PHE A 226 -3.29 26.38 -1.87
N ARG A 227 -2.44 27.01 -1.06
CA ARG A 227 -2.87 27.96 -0.01
C ARG A 227 -3.61 29.20 -0.52
N ASP A 228 -3.36 29.57 -1.77
CA ASP A 228 -4.01 30.65 -2.50
C ASP A 228 -5.20 30.17 -3.35
N LEU A 229 -5.76 28.99 -3.06
CA LEU A 229 -6.98 28.41 -3.66
C LEU A 229 -6.91 28.06 -5.16
N HIS A 230 -5.77 28.20 -5.82
CA HIS A 230 -5.56 27.51 -7.09
C HIS A 230 -5.20 26.04 -6.85
N GLY A 231 -5.28 25.21 -7.89
CA GLY A 231 -5.15 23.77 -7.72
C GLY A 231 -5.04 23.00 -9.02
N PHE A 232 -4.97 21.69 -8.89
CA PHE A 232 -5.08 20.80 -10.04
C PHE A 232 -5.87 19.53 -9.71
N VAL A 233 -6.42 18.93 -10.76
CA VAL A 233 -7.07 17.62 -10.73
C VAL A 233 -6.54 16.76 -11.87
N ASN A 234 -6.33 15.48 -11.62
CA ASN A 234 -6.00 14.51 -12.65
C ASN A 234 -7.27 13.82 -13.16
N VAL A 235 -7.38 13.65 -14.47
CA VAL A 235 -8.58 13.11 -15.14
C VAL A 235 -8.21 12.15 -16.28
N ARG A 236 -9.16 11.30 -16.69
CA ARG A 236 -9.04 10.50 -17.92
C ARG A 236 -9.00 11.41 -19.15
N LYS A 237 -7.95 11.27 -19.97
CA LYS A 237 -7.78 12.07 -21.20
C LYS A 237 -8.89 11.76 -22.21
N SER A 238 -9.14 10.47 -22.45
CA SER A 238 -10.14 9.94 -23.38
C SER A 238 -11.56 10.45 -23.09
N SER A 239 -11.88 10.74 -21.83
CA SER A 239 -13.19 11.25 -21.41
C SER A 239 -13.43 12.73 -21.70
N ILE A 240 -12.37 13.56 -21.79
CA ILE A 240 -12.51 15.01 -22.01
C ILE A 240 -12.02 15.45 -23.39
N LEU A 241 -10.87 14.94 -23.84
CA LEU A 241 -10.14 15.43 -25.00
C LEU A 241 -9.96 14.34 -26.06
N ASN A 242 -11.08 13.86 -26.60
CA ASN A 242 -11.12 12.82 -27.65
C ASN A 242 -10.92 13.36 -29.09
N GLY A 243 -10.60 14.65 -29.27
CA GLY A 243 -10.32 15.23 -30.59
C GLY A 243 -10.06 16.73 -30.57
N ALA A 244 -9.69 17.28 -31.74
CA ALA A 244 -9.36 18.70 -31.87
C ALA A 244 -10.54 19.65 -31.53
N MET A 245 -11.78 19.22 -31.82
CA MET A 245 -12.97 20.02 -31.51
C MET A 245 -13.26 20.07 -30.00
N THR A 246 -13.19 18.94 -29.30
CA THR A 246 -13.40 18.88 -27.85
C THR A 246 -12.29 19.62 -27.11
N GLN A 247 -11.06 19.59 -27.62
CA GLN A 247 -9.96 20.40 -27.10
C GLN A 247 -10.18 21.91 -27.25
N ARG A 248 -10.64 22.38 -28.40
CA ARG A 248 -10.97 23.80 -28.59
C ARG A 248 -12.15 24.23 -27.72
N ALA A 249 -13.18 23.38 -27.60
CA ALA A 249 -14.33 23.65 -26.74
C ALA A 249 -13.93 23.72 -25.26
N PHE A 250 -13.09 22.79 -24.79
CA PHE A 250 -12.56 22.79 -23.44
C PHE A 250 -11.73 24.05 -23.17
N ALA A 251 -10.79 24.41 -24.07
CA ALA A 251 -9.98 25.61 -23.93
C ALA A 251 -10.81 26.92 -23.90
N ARG A 252 -11.91 26.97 -24.65
CA ARG A 252 -12.84 28.12 -24.62
C ARG A 252 -13.60 28.21 -23.30
N LEU A 253 -13.98 27.07 -22.72
CA LEU A 253 -14.70 27.01 -21.45
C LEU A 253 -13.78 27.21 -20.25
N HIS A 254 -12.50 26.83 -20.37
CA HIS A 254 -11.51 26.89 -19.29
C HIS A 254 -10.21 27.59 -19.73
N PRO A 255 -10.25 28.88 -20.10
CA PRO A 255 -9.10 29.59 -20.67
C PRO A 255 -7.91 29.73 -19.70
N ASP A 256 -8.19 29.71 -18.39
CA ASP A 256 -7.19 29.86 -17.32
C ASP A 256 -6.70 28.51 -16.76
N VAL A 257 -6.97 27.41 -17.46
CA VAL A 257 -6.56 26.06 -17.06
C VAL A 257 -5.46 25.56 -17.99
N ALA A 258 -4.30 25.26 -17.42
CA ALA A 258 -3.22 24.58 -18.11
C ALA A 258 -3.51 23.08 -18.18
N VAL A 259 -3.49 22.53 -19.40
CA VAL A 259 -3.69 21.09 -19.64
C VAL A 259 -2.35 20.46 -19.94
N THR A 260 -1.93 19.51 -19.11
CA THR A 260 -0.67 18.77 -19.29
C THR A 260 -0.97 17.29 -19.40
N THR A 261 -0.45 16.62 -20.43
CA THR A 261 -0.46 15.15 -20.45
C THR A 261 0.56 14.65 -19.46
N VAL A 262 0.10 13.83 -18.51
CA VAL A 262 0.93 13.23 -17.47
C VAL A 262 0.75 11.72 -17.55
N SER A 263 1.78 10.99 -17.14
CA SER A 263 1.69 9.53 -17.03
C SER A 263 2.10 9.15 -15.62
N TYR A 264 1.15 8.59 -14.88
CA TYR A 264 1.43 7.90 -13.63
C TYR A 264 1.43 6.40 -13.89
N ASP A 265 2.23 5.67 -13.11
CA ASP A 265 2.25 4.20 -13.15
C ASP A 265 0.83 3.63 -12.95
N ASP A 266 0.07 4.23 -12.03
CA ASP A 266 -1.28 3.78 -11.66
C ASP A 266 -2.35 4.13 -12.69
N SER A 267 -2.19 5.21 -13.46
CA SER A 267 -3.23 5.70 -14.37
C SER A 267 -2.98 5.37 -15.84
N GLY A 268 -1.74 5.09 -16.22
CA GLY A 268 -1.34 4.86 -17.60
C GLY A 268 -1.07 6.15 -18.38
N ALA A 269 -1.02 6.06 -19.71
CA ALA A 269 -0.81 7.23 -20.60
C ALA A 269 -2.10 8.04 -20.86
N ASP A 270 -3.26 7.52 -20.44
CA ASP A 270 -4.57 8.14 -20.63
C ASP A 270 -4.93 9.05 -19.44
N THR A 271 -4.08 10.04 -19.16
CA THR A 271 -4.25 10.95 -18.02
C THR A 271 -3.85 12.37 -18.38
N LEU A 272 -4.67 13.33 -17.94
CA LEU A 272 -4.39 14.75 -18.00
C LEU A 272 -4.33 15.32 -16.60
N LEU A 273 -3.37 16.22 -16.40
CA LEU A 273 -3.35 17.14 -15.27
C LEU A 273 -3.98 18.45 -15.74
N LEU A 274 -5.06 18.84 -15.10
CA LEU A 274 -5.76 20.10 -15.32
C LEU A 274 -5.42 21.06 -14.19
N LYS A 275 -4.53 22.02 -14.44
CA LYS A 275 -4.06 22.99 -13.43
C LYS A 275 -4.71 24.35 -13.66
N ALA A 276 -5.57 24.75 -12.73
CA ALA A 276 -6.13 26.10 -12.72
C ALA A 276 -5.11 27.11 -12.18
N LYS A 277 -4.97 28.25 -12.87
CA LYS A 277 -4.03 29.31 -12.47
C LYS A 277 -4.60 30.26 -11.40
N THR A 278 -5.93 30.27 -11.22
CA THR A 278 -6.62 31.17 -10.30
C THR A 278 -7.69 30.42 -9.51
N PRO A 279 -8.12 30.94 -8.34
CA PRO A 279 -9.21 30.35 -7.56
C PRO A 279 -10.50 30.23 -8.36
N LYS A 280 -10.88 31.29 -9.09
CA LYS A 280 -12.09 31.30 -9.92
C LYS A 280 -12.04 30.25 -11.03
N ALA A 281 -10.89 30.08 -11.66
CA ALA A 281 -10.69 29.03 -12.66
C ALA A 281 -10.80 27.63 -12.03
N PHE A 282 -10.28 27.46 -10.81
CA PHE A 282 -10.34 26.17 -10.11
C PHE A 282 -11.76 25.82 -9.66
N SER A 283 -12.50 26.77 -9.08
CA SER A 283 -13.93 26.59 -8.77
C SER A 283 -14.73 26.24 -10.01
N ARG A 284 -14.52 26.94 -11.14
CA ARG A 284 -15.18 26.63 -12.41
C ARG A 284 -14.84 25.24 -12.92
N LEU A 285 -13.58 24.81 -12.78
CA LEU A 285 -13.12 23.49 -13.18
C LEU A 285 -13.80 22.39 -12.36
N MET A 286 -13.92 22.61 -11.04
CA MET A 286 -14.56 21.67 -10.11
C MET A 286 -16.10 21.68 -10.17
N SER A 287 -16.71 22.61 -10.92
CA SER A 287 -18.15 22.63 -11.19
C SER A 287 -18.52 22.13 -12.59
N ASP A 288 -17.55 21.71 -13.42
CA ASP A 288 -17.82 21.15 -14.75
C ASP A 288 -18.09 19.64 -14.65
N PRO A 289 -19.31 19.16 -14.93
CA PRO A 289 -19.64 17.73 -14.82
C PRO A 289 -18.70 16.83 -15.61
N ARG A 290 -18.26 17.27 -16.80
CA ARG A 290 -17.36 16.47 -17.65
C ARG A 290 -15.99 16.27 -17.00
N VAL A 291 -15.55 17.23 -16.20
CA VAL A 291 -14.28 17.13 -15.44
C VAL A 291 -14.45 16.19 -14.27
N LEU A 292 -15.57 16.29 -13.55
CA LEU A 292 -15.89 15.42 -12.43
C LEU A 292 -16.07 13.97 -12.86
N ASP A 293 -16.80 13.71 -13.94
CA ASP A 293 -17.01 12.36 -14.51
C ASP A 293 -15.67 11.73 -14.95
N ALA A 294 -14.82 12.52 -15.63
CA ALA A 294 -13.51 12.05 -16.06
C ALA A 294 -12.53 11.82 -14.89
N ALA A 295 -12.66 12.58 -13.80
CA ALA A 295 -11.93 12.34 -12.56
C ALA A 295 -12.46 11.09 -11.84
N ALA A 296 -13.79 10.90 -11.80
CA ALA A 296 -14.46 9.76 -11.18
C ALA A 296 -14.04 8.45 -11.84
N GLN A 297 -14.07 8.39 -13.17
CA GLN A 297 -13.58 7.24 -13.92
C GLN A 297 -12.12 6.92 -13.60
N LEU A 298 -11.26 7.95 -13.54
CA LEU A 298 -9.85 7.77 -13.23
C LEU A 298 -9.66 7.19 -11.83
N VAL A 299 -10.34 7.75 -10.83
CA VAL A 299 -10.24 7.32 -9.43
C VAL A 299 -10.75 5.89 -9.27
N LEU A 300 -11.90 5.55 -9.85
CA LEU A 300 -12.44 4.20 -9.85
C LEU A 300 -11.43 3.20 -10.43
N ASP A 301 -10.87 3.50 -11.62
CA ASP A 301 -9.89 2.64 -12.27
C ASP A 301 -8.62 2.42 -11.42
N VAL A 302 -8.21 3.42 -10.63
CA VAL A 302 -7.04 3.32 -9.74
C VAL A 302 -7.40 2.52 -8.49
N MET A 303 -8.55 2.78 -7.86
CA MET A 303 -9.01 2.08 -6.65
C MET A 303 -9.24 0.58 -6.88
N ARG A 304 -9.62 0.18 -8.10
CA ARG A 304 -9.71 -1.24 -8.48
C ARG A 304 -8.38 -1.99 -8.38
N LYS A 305 -7.23 -1.29 -8.49
CA LYS A 305 -5.91 -1.93 -8.59
C LYS A 305 -5.30 -2.25 -7.23
N HIS A 306 -5.30 -1.29 -6.32
CA HIS A 306 -4.71 -1.43 -4.99
C HIS A 306 -5.16 -0.31 -4.05
N PRO A 307 -5.06 -0.52 -2.72
CA PRO A 307 -5.25 0.54 -1.75
C PRO A 307 -4.23 1.67 -1.91
N SER A 308 -4.52 2.80 -1.26
CA SER A 308 -3.63 3.94 -1.18
C SER A 308 -2.40 3.62 -0.32
N VAL A 309 -1.21 3.95 -0.81
CA VAL A 309 0.05 3.71 -0.08
C VAL A 309 0.43 4.85 0.87
N TYR A 310 -0.32 5.96 0.82
CA TYR A 310 -0.02 7.18 1.58
C TYR A 310 -0.94 7.37 2.79
N THR A 311 -1.63 6.31 3.24
CA THR A 311 -2.58 6.34 4.37
C THR A 311 -1.96 6.89 5.66
N ARG A 312 -0.65 6.73 5.86
CA ARG A 312 0.09 7.32 6.99
C ARG A 312 0.04 8.86 7.07
N TYR A 313 -0.27 9.54 5.96
CA TYR A 313 -0.38 11.00 5.87
C TYR A 313 -1.84 11.49 5.85
N HIS A 314 -2.80 10.59 6.06
CA HIS A 314 -4.22 10.91 6.04
C HIS A 314 -4.60 11.85 7.20
N CYS A 315 -5.49 12.81 6.99
CA CYS A 315 -5.98 13.74 8.02
C CYS A 315 -7.50 13.57 8.22
N PRO A 316 -7.94 12.70 9.16
CA PRO A 316 -9.35 12.33 9.36
C PRO A 316 -10.26 13.52 9.72
N GLN A 317 -9.74 14.50 10.46
CA GLN A 317 -10.50 15.68 10.89
C GLN A 317 -10.83 16.62 9.73
N VAL A 318 -10.05 16.57 8.65
CA VAL A 318 -10.38 17.29 7.41
C VAL A 318 -11.55 16.61 6.70
N VAL A 319 -11.67 15.27 6.83
CA VAL A 319 -12.81 14.50 6.31
C VAL A 319 -14.07 14.79 7.12
N GLU A 320 -13.98 14.90 8.45
CA GLU A 320 -15.10 15.32 9.32
C GLU A 320 -15.64 16.70 8.91
N ARG A 321 -14.74 17.64 8.58
CA ARG A 321 -15.13 18.96 8.06
C ARG A 321 -15.80 18.87 6.68
N ALA A 322 -15.36 17.93 5.84
CA ALA A 322 -16.01 17.64 4.58
C ALA A 322 -17.39 17.00 4.76
N PHE A 323 -17.68 16.33 5.88
CA PHE A 323 -18.96 15.69 6.19
C PHE A 323 -19.45 16.07 7.61
N PRO A 324 -19.83 17.33 7.87
CA PRO A 324 -20.12 17.84 9.20
C PRO A 324 -21.39 17.22 9.82
N ASP A 325 -22.28 16.70 8.97
CA ASP A 325 -23.52 16.06 9.38
C ASP A 325 -23.33 14.56 9.71
N VAL A 326 -22.12 14.02 9.49
CA VAL A 326 -21.79 12.62 9.76
C VAL A 326 -20.83 12.56 10.93
N ARG A 327 -21.21 11.79 11.96
CA ARG A 327 -20.39 11.63 13.15
C ARG A 327 -19.27 10.64 12.88
N ARG A 328 -18.06 10.94 13.36
CA ARG A 328 -17.02 9.93 13.55
C ARG A 328 -17.11 9.40 14.98
N ALA A 329 -17.30 8.10 15.14
CA ALA A 329 -17.31 7.47 16.45
C ALA A 329 -15.88 7.37 17.01
N SER A 330 -15.74 7.57 18.31
CA SER A 330 -14.51 7.19 19.01
C SER A 330 -14.41 5.67 19.13
N SER A 331 -13.19 5.12 19.19
CA SER A 331 -12.98 3.68 19.44
C SER A 331 -13.76 3.21 20.69
N ASP A 332 -13.72 4.00 21.76
CA ASP A 332 -14.37 3.70 23.04
C ASP A 332 -15.91 3.69 22.93
N GLU A 333 -16.47 4.46 22.00
CA GLU A 333 -17.91 4.46 21.73
C GLU A 333 -18.34 3.28 20.87
N ILE A 334 -17.51 2.85 19.92
CA ILE A 334 -17.77 1.62 19.16
C ILE A 334 -17.65 0.41 20.09
N ASP A 335 -16.61 0.35 20.92
CA ASP A 335 -16.46 -0.72 21.91
C ASP A 335 -17.62 -0.75 22.90
N ARG A 336 -18.18 0.42 23.28
CA ARG A 336 -19.40 0.51 24.10
C ARG A 336 -20.66 0.11 23.35
N LEU A 337 -20.82 0.50 22.08
CA LEU A 337 -21.99 0.15 21.26
C LEU A 337 -22.01 -1.35 20.95
N ASP A 338 -20.86 -1.90 20.57
CA ASP A 338 -20.65 -3.34 20.39
C ASP A 338 -20.85 -4.09 21.72
N ALA A 339 -20.39 -3.53 22.85
CA ALA A 339 -20.66 -4.11 24.17
C ALA A 339 -22.14 -4.03 24.55
N ILE A 340 -22.86 -2.95 24.21
CA ILE A 340 -24.31 -2.81 24.47
C ILE A 340 -25.10 -3.80 23.60
N GLU A 341 -24.77 -3.93 22.32
CA GLU A 341 -25.41 -4.88 21.40
C GLU A 341 -25.11 -6.33 21.84
N THR A 342 -23.89 -6.59 22.30
CA THR A 342 -23.49 -7.86 22.92
C THR A 342 -24.26 -8.12 24.23
N LEU A 343 -24.41 -7.11 25.10
CA LEU A 343 -25.17 -7.21 26.35
C LEU A 343 -26.68 -7.40 26.11
N GLN A 344 -27.26 -6.80 25.07
CA GLN A 344 -28.65 -7.01 24.66
C GLN A 344 -28.87 -8.42 24.09
N THR A 345 -27.87 -8.94 23.37
CA THR A 345 -27.84 -10.32 22.88
C THR A 345 -27.66 -11.34 24.01
N ILE A 346 -26.92 -10.97 25.07
CA ILE A 346 -26.77 -11.79 26.29
C ILE A 346 -28.03 -11.73 27.17
N ALA A 347 -28.69 -10.59 27.28
CA ALA A 347 -29.90 -10.40 28.10
C ALA A 347 -31.13 -11.18 27.59
N THR A 348 -31.09 -11.69 26.36
CA THR A 348 -32.13 -12.54 25.76
C THR A 348 -31.89 -14.05 25.98
N GLN A 349 -30.83 -14.44 26.70
CA GLN A 349 -30.61 -15.83 27.12
C GLN A 349 -30.94 -16.04 28.61
N PRO A 350 -31.54 -17.19 29.00
CA PRO A 350 -31.90 -17.43 30.39
C PRO A 350 -30.66 -17.66 31.26
N VAL A 351 -30.55 -16.86 32.32
CA VAL A 351 -29.42 -16.79 33.25
C VAL A 351 -29.50 -17.92 34.28
N GLY A 352 -28.41 -18.68 34.42
CA GLY A 352 -28.15 -19.53 35.57
C GLY A 352 -26.79 -19.22 36.20
N GLY A 353 -26.80 -18.74 37.45
CA GLY A 353 -25.72 -19.00 38.42
C GLY A 353 -24.68 -17.90 38.73
N GLN A 354 -25.06 -17.00 39.66
CA GLN A 354 -24.32 -16.53 40.85
C GLN A 354 -22.89 -15.93 40.80
N CYS A 355 -22.84 -14.62 41.15
CA CYS A 355 -22.03 -13.90 42.16
C CYS A 355 -20.57 -14.32 42.48
N ALA A 356 -19.63 -13.36 42.42
CA ALA A 356 -19.18 -12.59 43.61
C ALA A 356 -18.11 -11.54 43.25
N GLU A 357 -18.23 -10.37 43.88
CA GLU A 357 -17.35 -9.18 43.82
C GLU A 357 -16.09 -9.34 44.69
N ALA A 358 -15.01 -8.62 44.38
CA ALA A 358 -14.47 -7.56 45.27
C ALA A 358 -13.10 -7.00 44.81
N SER A 359 -13.13 -5.71 44.45
CA SER A 359 -12.18 -4.60 44.64
C SER A 359 -10.81 -4.81 45.30
N THR A 360 -9.77 -4.10 44.78
CA THR A 360 -9.21 -2.92 45.49
C THR A 360 -8.26 -2.08 44.62
N SER A 361 -8.39 -0.76 44.75
CA SER A 361 -7.52 0.29 44.22
C SER A 361 -6.41 0.66 45.22
N GLN A 362 -5.32 1.30 44.74
CA GLN A 362 -4.70 2.44 45.43
C GLN A 362 -3.58 3.13 44.60
N THR A 363 -3.48 4.45 44.81
CA THR A 363 -2.77 5.48 44.02
C THR A 363 -1.78 6.25 44.90
N ARG A 364 -0.63 6.73 44.36
CA ARG A 364 0.20 7.90 44.80
C ARG A 364 1.44 8.08 43.88
N GLU A 365 1.64 9.13 43.04
CA GLU A 365 2.02 10.57 43.20
C GLU A 365 3.41 10.84 43.86
N LEU A 366 4.40 11.67 43.41
CA LEU A 366 4.68 12.64 42.29
C LEU A 366 6.20 13.05 42.22
N LEU A 367 6.79 13.16 40.99
CA LEU A 367 7.68 14.19 40.31
C LEU A 367 9.04 14.74 40.90
N PRO A 368 9.96 15.43 40.15
CA PRO A 368 10.13 15.69 38.68
C PRO A 368 11.59 15.61 38.07
N ASP A 369 11.66 15.77 36.73
CA ASP A 369 12.65 16.49 35.89
C ASP A 369 13.52 15.79 34.80
N VAL A 370 13.07 16.04 33.56
CA VAL A 370 13.75 16.30 32.26
C VAL A 370 14.60 15.20 31.61
N VAL A 371 13.98 14.47 30.67
CA VAL A 371 14.57 14.19 29.35
C VAL A 371 13.46 14.26 28.29
N THR A 372 13.74 14.99 27.22
CA THR A 372 12.95 15.18 25.99
C THR A 372 12.24 13.91 25.49
N GLU A 373 10.91 13.88 25.54
CA GLU A 373 10.11 12.83 24.91
C GLU A 373 9.61 13.29 23.53
N GLU A 374 10.24 12.76 22.49
CA GLU A 374 9.67 12.70 21.14
C GLU A 374 8.43 11.79 21.20
N VAL A 375 7.24 12.37 21.00
CA VAL A 375 5.97 11.64 21.02
C VAL A 375 5.70 11.04 19.62
N PRO A 376 5.67 9.71 19.44
CA PRO A 376 5.48 9.11 18.12
C PRO A 376 4.00 8.97 17.77
N ASP A 377 3.61 9.74 16.77
CA ASP A 377 2.36 9.64 16.05
C ASP A 377 2.49 8.61 14.92
N ASP A 378 2.51 7.32 15.25
CA ASP A 378 2.43 6.25 14.28
C ASP A 378 1.23 5.36 14.60
N VAL A 379 0.57 4.81 13.56
CA VAL A 379 -0.31 3.65 13.81
C VAL A 379 0.62 2.63 14.44
N ASP A 380 0.34 2.16 15.65
CA ASP A 380 1.21 1.19 16.29
C ASP A 380 1.22 -0.08 15.44
N ILE A 381 2.32 -0.27 14.71
CA ILE A 381 2.52 -1.41 13.84
C ILE A 381 3.31 -2.43 14.63
N ALA A 382 2.68 -3.57 14.85
CA ALA A 382 3.39 -4.76 15.25
C ALA A 382 3.91 -5.50 14.00
N TRP A 383 5.21 -5.76 13.97
CA TRP A 383 5.85 -6.48 12.87
C TRP A 383 5.93 -7.97 13.16
N PHE A 384 5.33 -8.78 12.30
CA PHE A 384 5.43 -10.24 12.36
C PHE A 384 6.36 -10.73 11.27
N VAL A 385 7.53 -11.21 11.70
CA VAL A 385 8.62 -11.59 10.80
C VAL A 385 8.97 -13.06 10.91
N ASN A 386 9.36 -13.68 9.81
CA ASN A 386 9.75 -15.09 9.85
C ASN A 386 11.12 -15.29 10.52
N ALA A 387 11.29 -16.44 11.16
CA ALA A 387 12.61 -17.00 11.41
C ALA A 387 13.33 -17.33 10.09
N GLY A 388 14.66 -17.32 10.11
CA GLY A 388 15.48 -17.67 8.94
C GLY A 388 15.21 -19.08 8.42
N PRO A 389 15.55 -19.37 7.14
CA PRO A 389 15.35 -20.68 6.55
C PRO A 389 16.12 -21.78 7.32
N ILE A 390 15.44 -22.87 7.67
CA ILE A 390 16.08 -24.02 8.36
C ILE A 390 17.29 -24.54 7.57
N ALA A 391 17.19 -24.52 6.24
CA ALA A 391 18.23 -25.01 5.35
C ALA A 391 19.52 -24.17 5.38
N SER A 392 19.43 -22.86 5.65
CA SER A 392 20.60 -21.97 5.57
C SER A 392 21.40 -21.90 6.87
N LYS A 393 20.84 -22.37 7.99
CA LYS A 393 21.41 -22.25 9.36
C LYS A 393 21.88 -20.83 9.72
N ARG A 394 21.36 -19.81 9.04
CA ARG A 394 21.64 -18.39 9.26
C ARG A 394 20.34 -17.68 9.58
N ASN A 395 20.43 -16.51 10.23
CA ASN A 395 19.26 -15.76 10.69
C ASN A 395 18.38 -16.63 11.62
N THR A 396 19.06 -17.40 12.48
CA THR A 396 18.43 -18.26 13.48
C THR A 396 17.95 -17.44 14.67
N LEU A 397 17.14 -18.02 15.55
CA LEU A 397 16.73 -17.35 16.79
C LEU A 397 17.95 -16.99 17.65
N GLU A 398 18.96 -17.88 17.69
CA GLU A 398 20.21 -17.66 18.42
C GLU A 398 21.01 -16.51 17.81
N ASP A 399 21.09 -16.42 16.48
CA ASP A 399 21.71 -15.29 15.79
C ASP A 399 21.04 -13.97 16.19
N PHE A 400 19.70 -13.94 16.18
CA PHE A 400 18.94 -12.73 16.44
C PHE A 400 19.17 -12.23 17.86
N VAL A 401 19.09 -13.12 18.85
CA VAL A 401 19.30 -12.79 20.26
C VAL A 401 20.74 -12.35 20.51
N THR A 402 21.72 -13.10 20.01
CA THR A 402 23.15 -12.81 20.22
C THR A 402 23.57 -11.47 19.59
N LYS A 403 23.03 -11.14 18.41
CA LYS A 403 23.40 -9.92 17.66
C LYS A 403 22.50 -8.72 17.94
N GLY A 404 21.43 -8.91 18.72
CA GLY A 404 20.43 -7.86 18.99
C GLY A 404 19.82 -7.31 17.69
N GLU A 405 19.55 -8.17 16.71
CA GLU A 405 18.98 -7.77 15.43
C GLU A 405 18.01 -8.81 14.89
N TRP A 406 17.02 -8.37 14.13
CA TRP A 406 16.32 -9.24 13.19
C TRP A 406 16.90 -9.01 11.80
N ARG A 407 17.10 -10.10 11.05
CA ARG A 407 17.64 -10.06 9.70
C ARG A 407 16.97 -11.13 8.84
N MET A 408 16.70 -10.77 7.60
CA MET A 408 16.35 -11.73 6.56
C MET A 408 17.37 -11.71 5.42
N ASP A 409 17.37 -12.76 4.61
CA ASP A 409 18.09 -12.71 3.35
C ASP A 409 17.49 -11.59 2.48
N PRO A 410 18.31 -10.74 1.83
CA PRO A 410 17.83 -9.62 1.03
C PRO A 410 16.74 -10.05 0.04
N SER A 411 15.61 -9.37 0.10
CA SER A 411 14.46 -9.65 -0.74
C SER A 411 13.83 -8.35 -1.20
N ALA A 412 13.94 -8.05 -2.50
CA ALA A 412 13.36 -6.84 -3.10
C ALA A 412 11.84 -6.71 -2.85
N ARG A 413 11.14 -7.83 -2.61
CA ARG A 413 9.72 -7.83 -2.27
C ARG A 413 9.45 -7.20 -0.89
N PHE A 414 10.37 -7.40 0.06
CA PHE A 414 10.19 -6.98 1.46
C PHE A 414 11.09 -5.82 1.86
N GLU A 415 12.00 -5.38 0.98
CA GLU A 415 12.92 -4.26 1.23
C GLU A 415 12.20 -3.00 1.72
N GLY A 416 11.14 -2.58 1.02
CA GLY A 416 10.34 -1.42 1.42
C GLY A 416 9.56 -1.62 2.73
N HIS A 417 9.20 -2.86 3.07
CA HIS A 417 8.55 -3.17 4.34
C HIS A 417 9.55 -3.09 5.49
N VAL A 418 10.75 -3.65 5.31
CA VAL A 418 11.82 -3.57 6.31
C VAL A 418 12.31 -2.13 6.47
N GLN A 419 12.39 -1.34 5.40
CA GLN A 419 12.71 0.09 5.48
C GLN A 419 11.63 0.92 6.20
N ALA A 420 10.39 0.44 6.23
CA ALA A 420 9.29 1.11 6.93
C ALA A 420 9.26 0.82 8.43
N MET A 421 10.02 -0.16 8.93
CA MET A 421 10.13 -0.45 10.37
C MET A 421 10.79 0.71 11.11
N LEU A 422 10.16 1.18 12.17
CA LEU A 422 10.60 2.33 12.96
C LEU A 422 11.11 1.90 14.34
N GLN A 423 11.97 2.74 14.92
CA GLN A 423 12.39 2.59 16.30
C GLN A 423 11.18 2.77 17.24
N GLY A 424 11.08 1.93 18.26
CA GLY A 424 9.97 1.91 19.21
C GLY A 424 8.87 0.89 18.88
N GLU A 425 8.77 0.44 17.63
CA GLU A 425 7.74 -0.51 17.21
C GLU A 425 8.01 -1.93 17.71
N ARG A 426 6.93 -2.68 17.95
CA ARG A 426 6.97 -4.07 18.43
C ARG A 426 7.25 -5.02 17.27
N ILE A 427 8.08 -6.04 17.51
CA ILE A 427 8.44 -7.06 16.51
C ILE A 427 8.36 -8.46 17.11
N ALA A 428 7.77 -9.39 16.38
CA ALA A 428 7.64 -10.80 16.75
C ALA A 428 8.22 -11.71 15.66
N VAL A 429 9.13 -12.61 16.07
CA VAL A 429 9.63 -13.67 15.21
C VAL A 429 8.68 -14.85 15.28
N ARG A 430 8.23 -15.32 14.13
CA ARG A 430 7.24 -16.39 14.01
C ARG A 430 7.71 -17.51 13.08
N LYS A 431 7.06 -18.66 13.23
CA LYS A 431 7.18 -19.79 12.30
C LYS A 431 5.81 -20.37 12.02
N ARG A 432 5.50 -20.54 10.74
CA ARG A 432 4.26 -21.17 10.31
C ARG A 432 4.45 -22.65 10.02
N ARG A 433 3.42 -23.43 10.29
CA ARG A 433 3.30 -24.83 9.89
C ARG A 433 1.84 -25.22 9.78
N ASN A 434 1.56 -26.34 9.14
CA ASN A 434 0.25 -26.96 9.19
C ASN A 434 0.31 -28.14 10.17
N ALA A 435 -0.69 -28.25 11.03
CA ALA A 435 -0.80 -29.32 12.03
C ALA A 435 -2.15 -30.04 11.88
N THR A 436 -2.17 -31.33 12.19
CA THR A 436 -3.40 -32.14 12.29
C THR A 436 -3.60 -32.71 13.68
N ASP A 437 -2.54 -32.70 14.49
CA ASP A 437 -2.39 -33.26 15.83
C ASP A 437 -2.05 -32.15 16.85
N GLY A 438 -2.48 -32.33 18.11
CA GLY A 438 -2.19 -31.38 19.20
C GLY A 438 -2.85 -29.99 19.04
N VAL A 439 -3.90 -29.90 18.21
CA VAL A 439 -4.74 -28.71 18.04
C VAL A 439 -5.91 -28.81 19.02
N PRO A 440 -6.32 -27.72 19.71
CA PRO A 440 -7.32 -27.77 20.79
C PRO A 440 -8.78 -27.87 20.30
N PHE A 441 -9.02 -28.32 19.06
CA PHE A 441 -10.36 -28.46 18.48
C PHE A 441 -10.41 -29.58 17.43
N ALA A 442 -11.63 -30.03 17.09
CA ALA A 442 -11.83 -31.08 16.10
C ALA A 442 -11.44 -30.62 14.69
N THR A 443 -10.53 -31.36 14.05
CA THR A 443 -9.99 -31.00 12.73
C THR A 443 -10.72 -31.69 11.56
N ARG A 444 -11.52 -32.72 11.84
CA ARG A 444 -12.25 -33.53 10.82
C ARG A 444 -11.32 -34.02 9.69
N GLY A 445 -10.05 -34.30 10.00
CA GLY A 445 -9.02 -34.71 9.02
C GLY A 445 -8.42 -33.57 8.20
N ASN A 446 -8.87 -32.32 8.40
CA ASN A 446 -8.32 -31.14 7.72
C ASN A 446 -7.05 -30.62 8.40
N LYS A 447 -6.13 -30.09 7.59
CA LYS A 447 -4.92 -29.42 8.09
C LYS A 447 -5.26 -28.05 8.67
N VAL A 448 -4.81 -27.78 9.88
CA VAL A 448 -4.96 -26.49 10.57
C VAL A 448 -3.69 -25.67 10.38
N SER A 449 -3.85 -24.41 10.01
CA SER A 449 -2.72 -23.48 9.92
C SER A 449 -2.34 -23.01 11.32
N VAL A 450 -1.06 -23.12 11.66
CA VAL A 450 -0.50 -22.77 12.97
C VAL A 450 0.66 -21.79 12.79
N MET A 451 0.71 -20.77 13.64
CA MET A 451 1.79 -19.80 13.73
C MET A 451 2.36 -19.83 15.15
N ASP A 452 3.54 -20.39 15.30
CA ASP A 452 4.30 -20.41 16.55
C ASP A 452 5.03 -19.04 16.68
N ILE A 453 4.76 -18.29 17.75
CA ILE A 453 5.48 -17.07 18.14
C ILE A 453 6.71 -17.50 18.95
N LEU A 454 7.88 -17.13 18.48
CA LEU A 454 9.17 -17.64 18.96
C LEU A 454 9.96 -16.60 19.76
N LEU A 455 9.93 -15.34 19.33
CA LEU A 455 10.56 -14.21 20.01
C LEU A 455 9.65 -12.99 19.90
N THR A 456 9.73 -12.11 20.89
CA THR A 456 9.14 -10.77 20.87
C THR A 456 10.19 -9.75 21.28
N GLY A 457 10.02 -8.50 20.87
CA GLY A 457 10.91 -7.42 21.28
C GLY A 457 10.48 -6.08 20.70
N ILE A 458 11.35 -5.09 20.91
CA ILE A 458 11.16 -3.71 20.46
C ILE A 458 12.29 -3.33 19.51
N ILE A 459 11.95 -2.75 18.36
CA ILE A 459 12.93 -2.26 17.40
C ILE A 459 13.66 -1.05 18.01
N THR A 460 14.99 -1.11 18.03
CA THR A 460 15.82 -0.04 18.60
C THR A 460 16.46 0.85 17.53
N LYS A 461 16.62 0.35 16.30
CA LYS A 461 17.16 1.13 15.17
C LYS A 461 16.91 0.43 13.84
N ASN A 462 16.58 1.19 12.80
CA ASN A 462 16.61 0.70 11.42
C ASN A 462 17.82 1.29 10.65
N PRO A 463 18.77 0.47 10.17
CA PRO A 463 19.92 0.94 9.39
C PRO A 463 19.57 1.36 7.96
N GLY A 464 18.36 1.07 7.47
CA GLY A 464 17.92 1.40 6.12
C GLY A 464 18.43 0.46 5.02
N ASP A 465 19.07 -0.66 5.39
CA ASP A 465 19.62 -1.66 4.45
C ASP A 465 18.54 -2.54 3.79
N GLY A 466 17.29 -2.37 4.21
CA GLY A 466 16.11 -3.08 3.66
C GLY A 466 16.10 -4.58 3.91
N CYS A 467 16.93 -5.08 4.83
CA CYS A 467 16.92 -6.50 5.20
C CYS A 467 17.19 -6.77 6.69
N SER A 468 17.46 -5.74 7.49
CA SER A 468 17.62 -5.87 8.93
C SER A 468 17.10 -4.69 9.74
N VAL A 469 16.84 -4.94 11.02
CA VAL A 469 16.62 -3.94 12.06
C VAL A 469 17.30 -4.38 13.36
N LYS A 470 17.79 -3.44 14.16
CA LYS A 470 18.26 -3.70 15.52
C LYS A 470 17.08 -3.83 16.45
N VAL A 471 17.13 -4.80 17.35
CA VAL A 471 16.02 -5.19 18.21
C VAL A 471 16.54 -5.45 19.62
N ARG A 472 15.83 -4.93 20.61
CA ARG A 472 15.95 -5.36 22.00
C ARG A 472 14.91 -6.46 22.22
N TRP A 473 15.38 -7.69 22.33
CA TRP A 473 14.54 -8.87 22.54
C TRP A 473 14.09 -8.98 24.00
N ASP A 474 12.85 -9.44 24.19
CA ASP A 474 12.29 -9.76 25.50
C ASP A 474 12.86 -11.10 26.02
N PRO A 475 12.76 -11.38 27.34
CA PRO A 475 13.13 -12.68 27.89
C PRO A 475 12.43 -13.83 27.16
N GLN A 476 13.20 -14.86 26.79
CA GLN A 476 12.66 -15.99 26.05
C GLN A 476 11.62 -16.75 26.87
N ASN A 477 10.38 -16.70 26.41
CA ASN A 477 9.27 -17.48 26.95
C ASN A 477 9.00 -18.72 26.09
N LYS A 478 8.24 -19.67 26.62
CA LYS A 478 7.78 -20.83 25.83
C LYS A 478 7.01 -20.35 24.59
N PRO A 479 7.27 -20.91 23.40
CA PRO A 479 6.57 -20.51 22.18
C PRO A 479 5.05 -20.60 22.33
N ARG A 480 4.35 -19.54 21.97
CA ARG A 480 2.88 -19.48 21.98
C ARG A 480 2.35 -19.80 20.59
N ARG A 481 1.21 -20.50 20.52
CA ARG A 481 0.65 -20.98 19.26
C ARG A 481 -0.64 -20.26 18.92
N TRP A 482 -0.64 -19.64 17.75
CA TRP A 482 -1.81 -19.06 17.13
C TRP A 482 -2.36 -20.00 16.05
N TYR A 483 -3.67 -20.25 16.06
CA TYR A 483 -4.35 -21.16 15.14
C TYR A 483 -5.21 -20.38 14.15
N LEU A 484 -5.30 -20.83 12.89
CA LEU A 484 -6.12 -20.18 11.86
C LEU A 484 -5.61 -18.75 11.53
N TYR A 485 -6.01 -18.21 10.37
CA TYR A 485 -5.60 -16.89 9.87
C TYR A 485 -4.10 -16.55 10.05
N THR A 486 -3.22 -17.31 9.38
CA THR A 486 -1.76 -17.08 9.45
C THR A 486 -1.25 -16.48 8.14
N ASN A 487 -0.87 -15.20 8.15
CA ASN A 487 -0.40 -14.49 6.96
C ASN A 487 0.83 -15.19 6.35
N GLN A 488 0.93 -15.29 5.03
CA GLN A 488 2.02 -16.04 4.40
C GLN A 488 3.37 -15.31 4.29
N ASP A 489 3.36 -13.99 4.39
CA ASP A 489 4.49 -13.14 4.02
C ASP A 489 5.59 -13.09 5.09
N PRO A 490 6.87 -13.26 4.72
CA PRO A 490 8.01 -13.18 5.64
C PRO A 490 8.12 -11.92 6.48
N VAL A 491 7.58 -10.80 5.99
CA VAL A 491 7.51 -9.52 6.70
C VAL A 491 6.07 -9.05 6.61
N TRP A 492 5.39 -9.02 7.76
CA TRP A 492 3.98 -8.67 7.84
C TRP A 492 3.78 -7.53 8.83
N ALA A 493 3.30 -6.39 8.33
CA ALA A 493 2.86 -5.27 9.16
C ALA A 493 1.44 -5.54 9.66
N VAL A 494 1.26 -5.51 10.98
CA VAL A 494 -0.04 -5.65 11.64
C VAL A 494 -0.36 -4.32 12.34
N PRO A 495 -1.16 -3.45 11.70
CA PRO A 495 -1.57 -2.19 12.31
C PRO A 495 -2.63 -2.45 13.39
N HIS A 496 -2.37 -1.92 14.58
CA HIS A 496 -3.34 -1.88 15.67
C HIS A 496 -4.54 -0.97 15.31
N GLY A 497 -5.75 -1.36 15.70
CA GLY A 497 -7.01 -0.64 15.50
C GLY A 497 -7.58 -0.69 14.08
N LEU A 498 -6.96 -1.42 13.14
CA LEU A 498 -7.47 -1.54 11.76
C LEU A 498 -8.56 -2.62 11.63
N ALA A 499 -8.45 -3.71 12.39
CA ALA A 499 -9.43 -4.78 12.39
C ALA A 499 -9.37 -5.56 13.71
N PRO A 500 -10.52 -6.02 14.27
CA PRO A 500 -10.54 -6.68 15.59
C PRO A 500 -9.61 -7.90 15.70
N HIS A 501 -9.39 -8.61 14.60
CA HIS A 501 -8.50 -9.76 14.56
C HIS A 501 -7.00 -9.41 14.57
N ASN A 502 -6.63 -8.20 14.14
CA ASN A 502 -5.26 -7.70 14.28
C ASN A 502 -4.97 -7.41 15.76
N ASP A 503 -5.90 -6.77 16.43
CA ASP A 503 -5.77 -6.41 17.85
C ASP A 503 -5.73 -7.66 18.73
N GLU A 504 -6.59 -8.64 18.44
CA GLU A 504 -6.55 -9.96 19.11
C GLU A 504 -5.19 -10.64 18.94
N LEU A 505 -4.62 -10.61 17.72
CA LEU A 505 -3.31 -11.19 17.45
C LEU A 505 -2.17 -10.43 18.16
N VAL A 506 -2.23 -9.09 18.19
CA VAL A 506 -1.24 -8.25 18.87
C VAL A 506 -1.31 -8.50 20.37
N ALA A 507 -2.50 -8.45 20.97
CA ALA A 507 -2.71 -8.72 22.39
C ALA A 507 -2.27 -10.14 22.79
N PHE A 508 -2.57 -11.13 21.95
CA PHE A 508 -2.05 -12.48 22.14
C PHE A 508 -0.52 -12.54 22.09
N THR A 509 0.10 -11.80 21.19
CA THR A 509 1.54 -11.92 20.95
C THR A 509 2.36 -11.20 22.00
N PHE A 510 1.98 -9.97 22.35
CA PHE A 510 2.78 -9.07 23.19
C PHE A 510 2.22 -8.90 24.61
N ASP A 511 0.90 -9.02 24.78
CA ASP A 511 0.22 -8.57 26.00
C ASP A 511 -0.37 -9.72 26.83
N GLY A 512 -0.05 -10.98 26.50
CA GLY A 512 -0.51 -12.15 27.27
C GLY A 512 -1.94 -12.61 26.97
N GLY A 513 -2.65 -11.97 26.04
CA GLY A 513 -4.05 -12.28 25.70
C GLY A 513 -4.27 -13.70 25.19
N GLN A 514 -5.50 -14.22 25.27
CA GLN A 514 -5.86 -15.55 24.76
C GLN A 514 -6.53 -15.43 23.38
N GLN A 515 -6.32 -16.43 22.52
CA GLN A 515 -7.02 -16.49 21.24
C GLN A 515 -8.45 -17.03 21.42
N ASN A 516 -9.44 -16.36 20.84
CA ASN A 516 -10.83 -16.81 20.78
C ASN A 516 -11.02 -17.82 19.63
N ILE A 517 -10.53 -19.04 19.85
CA ILE A 517 -10.52 -20.11 18.84
C ILE A 517 -11.94 -20.40 18.31
N ASP A 518 -12.95 -20.36 19.17
CA ASP A 518 -14.33 -20.68 18.78
C ASP A 518 -14.90 -19.67 17.79
N SER A 519 -14.60 -18.38 17.96
CA SER A 519 -14.94 -17.35 16.99
C SER A 519 -14.28 -17.63 15.63
N TRP A 520 -12.99 -17.99 15.61
CA TRP A 520 -12.27 -18.29 14.37
C TRP A 520 -12.80 -19.53 13.65
N ARG A 521 -13.12 -20.60 14.37
CA ARG A 521 -13.64 -21.85 13.80
C ARG A 521 -14.98 -21.66 13.12
N ASN A 522 -15.84 -20.79 13.65
CA ASN A 522 -17.22 -20.61 13.18
C ASN A 522 -17.42 -19.50 12.13
N ARG A 523 -16.35 -18.79 11.74
CA ARG A 523 -16.36 -17.84 10.62
C ARG A 523 -16.61 -18.55 9.27
N PRO A 524 -17.21 -17.87 8.27
CA PRO A 524 -17.64 -18.50 7.01
C PRO A 524 -16.58 -19.33 6.30
N PHE A 525 -15.32 -18.89 6.31
CA PHE A 525 -14.23 -19.60 5.65
C PHE A 525 -13.79 -20.90 6.35
N TRP A 526 -13.99 -21.02 7.67
CA TRP A 526 -13.51 -22.16 8.47
C TRP A 526 -14.63 -23.07 8.98
N ARG A 527 -15.88 -22.58 9.03
CA ARG A 527 -17.03 -23.26 9.61
C ARG A 527 -17.18 -24.70 9.16
N ASP A 528 -17.18 -24.95 7.85
CA ASP A 528 -17.40 -26.30 7.31
C ASP A 528 -16.31 -27.30 7.73
N ARG A 529 -15.08 -26.80 7.96
CA ARG A 529 -13.90 -27.60 8.30
C ARG A 529 -13.71 -27.78 9.81
N PHE A 530 -13.99 -26.75 10.61
CA PHE A 530 -13.58 -26.65 12.01
C PHE A 530 -14.67 -26.13 12.96
N GLY A 531 -15.76 -25.58 12.43
CA GLY A 531 -16.89 -25.06 13.20
C GLY A 531 -17.72 -26.18 13.82
N ASP A 532 -18.59 -25.78 14.74
CA ASP A 532 -19.46 -26.68 15.50
C ASP A 532 -20.75 -27.00 14.73
#